data_AF-A0A973NPV9-F1
#
_entry.id   AF-A0A973NPV9-F1
#
_cell.length_a   1.000
_cell.length_b   1.000
_cell.length_c   1.000
_cell.angle_alpha   90.00
_cell.angle_beta   90.00
_cell.angle_gamma   90.00
#
_symmetry.space_group_name_H-M   'P 1'
#
loop_
_entity.id
_entity.type
_entity.pdbx_description
1 polymer ?
#
loop_
_entity_poly.entity_id
_entity_poly.type
_entity_poly.pdbx_seq_one_letter_code
_entity_poly.pdbx_strand_id
1 'polypeptide(L)'
;MRTTLILLPLLLAATPAPAQPVPQLPPQLTDPATTRAMTDAMQGVTQALLDMRIGEIKAAMQGREATPAEKRMTVRDVARRDDPDFDRHLQHKIANVGPTVQRSMNAVNQAMPAVMQSLMQAQQAVERAVANLPDPTYPRR
;
A
#
# COMPACT_ATOMS: atom_id res chain seq x y z
N MET A 1 -52.69 9.68 -1.75
CA MET A 1 -51.80 10.56 -2.53
C MET A 1 -50.58 10.92 -1.67
N ARG A 2 -49.51 10.11 -1.70
CA ARG A 2 -48.32 10.23 -0.83
C ARG A 2 -47.14 9.58 -1.56
N THR A 3 -46.39 10.33 -2.37
CA THR A 3 -45.21 9.76 -3.07
C THR A 3 -44.16 10.77 -3.54
N THR A 4 -44.02 11.93 -2.89
CA THR A 4 -43.14 13.00 -3.41
C THR A 4 -42.11 13.56 -2.42
N LEU A 5 -41.70 12.78 -1.42
CA LEU A 5 -40.74 13.23 -0.39
C LEU A 5 -39.60 12.23 -0.12
N ILE A 6 -39.00 11.63 -1.16
CA ILE A 6 -37.82 10.75 -0.99
C ILE A 6 -36.73 11.01 -2.05
N LEU A 7 -36.55 12.26 -2.48
CA LEU A 7 -35.44 12.60 -3.41
C LEU A 7 -34.53 13.73 -2.92
N LEU A 8 -34.78 14.29 -1.73
CA LEU A 8 -34.00 15.42 -1.22
C LEU A 8 -32.64 15.09 -0.55
N PRO A 9 -32.29 13.89 -0.05
CA PRO A 9 -31.04 13.74 0.71
C PRO A 9 -29.81 13.52 -0.18
N LEU A 10 -29.96 13.30 -1.49
CA LEU A 10 -28.84 13.01 -2.40
C LEU A 10 -28.10 14.26 -2.91
N LEU A 11 -28.62 15.47 -2.68
CA LEU A 11 -28.00 16.73 -3.12
C LEU A 11 -27.05 17.36 -2.09
N LEU A 12 -26.98 16.85 -0.85
CA LEU A 12 -26.05 17.37 0.17
C LEU A 12 -24.64 16.73 0.14
N ALA A 13 -24.39 15.74 -0.72
CA ALA A 13 -23.09 15.06 -0.81
C ALA A 13 -22.15 15.61 -1.91
N ALA A 14 -22.48 16.77 -2.50
CA ALA A 14 -21.68 17.39 -3.57
C ALA A 14 -21.06 18.73 -3.14
N THR A 15 -20.78 18.93 -1.85
CA THR A 15 -19.90 20.03 -1.45
C THR A 15 -18.50 19.71 -1.99
N PRO A 16 -17.92 20.59 -2.85
CA PRO A 16 -16.54 20.40 -3.28
C PRO A 16 -15.68 20.45 -2.03
N ALA A 17 -15.12 19.30 -1.63
CA ALA A 17 -14.10 19.27 -0.61
C ALA A 17 -12.98 20.21 -1.07
N PRO A 18 -12.55 21.21 -0.27
CA PRO A 18 -11.41 22.04 -0.62
C PRO A 18 -10.25 21.13 -1.02
N ALA A 19 -9.73 21.33 -2.23
CA ALA A 19 -8.64 20.58 -2.80
C ALA A 19 -7.49 20.50 -1.78
N GLN A 20 -7.31 19.32 -1.19
CA GLN A 20 -6.21 19.10 -0.27
C GLN A 20 -4.89 19.30 -1.02
N PRO A 21 -3.89 19.96 -0.42
CA PRO A 21 -2.59 20.11 -1.05
C PRO A 21 -2.08 18.74 -1.46
N VAL A 22 -1.74 18.60 -2.74
CA VAL A 22 -1.37 17.33 -3.33
C VAL A 22 -0.13 16.81 -2.58
N PRO A 23 -0.15 15.60 -2.02
CA PRO A 23 0.94 15.12 -1.18
C PRO A 23 2.22 15.05 -2.02
N GLN A 24 3.17 15.94 -1.74
CA GLN A 24 4.52 15.81 -2.28
C GLN A 24 5.17 14.63 -1.56
N LEU A 25 5.67 13.65 -2.31
CA LEU A 25 6.43 12.56 -1.71
C LEU A 25 7.67 13.15 -1.04
N PRO A 26 7.92 12.85 0.25
CA PRO A 26 9.10 13.35 0.93
C PRO A 26 10.37 12.96 0.15
N PRO A 27 11.32 13.88 -0.08
CA PRO A 27 12.55 13.59 -0.82
C PRO A 27 13.35 12.44 -0.21
N GLN A 28 13.16 12.18 1.08
CA GLN A 28 13.71 11.03 1.80
C GLN A 28 13.31 9.68 1.16
N LEU A 29 12.15 9.57 0.51
CA LEU A 29 11.72 8.32 -0.15
C LEU A 29 12.51 8.03 -1.43
N THR A 30 13.30 8.98 -1.93
CA THR A 30 14.21 8.79 -3.05
C THR A 30 15.68 8.70 -2.63
N ASP A 31 15.98 8.89 -1.35
CA ASP A 31 17.34 8.80 -0.82
C ASP A 31 17.83 7.32 -0.81
N PRO A 32 18.97 7.01 -1.45
CA PRO A 32 19.60 5.69 -1.36
C PRO A 32 19.85 5.22 0.08
N ALA A 33 20.06 6.14 1.02
CA ALA A 33 20.22 5.79 2.43
C ALA A 33 18.92 5.26 3.04
N THR A 34 17.78 5.84 2.68
CA THR A 34 16.46 5.40 3.16
C THR A 34 16.06 4.04 2.58
N THR A 35 16.36 3.78 1.31
CA THR A 35 16.10 2.45 0.71
C THR A 35 17.02 1.36 1.28
N ARG A 36 18.27 1.70 1.62
CA ARG A 36 19.15 0.79 2.38
C ARG A 36 18.57 0.49 3.76
N ALA A 37 18.22 1.51 4.53
CA ALA A 37 17.65 1.33 5.87
C ALA A 37 16.34 0.50 5.83
N MET A 38 15.50 0.70 4.81
CA MET A 38 14.30 -0.11 4.61
C MET A 38 14.63 -1.57 4.32
N THR A 39 15.64 -1.82 3.47
CA THR A 39 16.09 -3.17 3.14
C THR A 39 16.66 -3.87 4.38
N ASP A 40 17.45 -3.17 5.18
CA ASP A 40 18.01 -3.70 6.44
C ASP A 40 16.91 -4.02 7.45
N ALA A 41 15.91 -3.14 7.57
CA ALA A 41 14.74 -3.38 8.43
C ALA A 41 13.94 -4.61 7.95
N MET A 42 13.70 -4.74 6.64
CA MET A 42 13.04 -5.92 6.06
C MET A 42 13.85 -7.20 6.31
N GLN A 43 15.18 -7.13 6.25
CA GLN A 43 16.03 -8.25 6.59
C GLN A 43 15.88 -8.65 8.06
N GLY A 44 15.89 -7.69 8.99
CA GLY A 44 15.68 -7.95 10.41
C GLY A 44 14.31 -8.59 10.70
N VAL A 45 13.24 -8.07 10.11
CA VAL A 45 11.88 -8.65 10.23
C VAL A 45 11.85 -10.07 9.67
N THR A 46 12.47 -10.29 8.52
CA THR A 46 12.53 -11.62 7.90
C THR A 46 13.30 -12.61 8.78
N GLN A 47 14.42 -12.20 9.36
CA GLN A 47 15.18 -13.04 10.30
C GLN A 47 14.34 -13.39 11.53
N ALA A 48 13.64 -12.42 12.12
CA ALA A 48 12.75 -12.66 13.26
C ALA A 48 11.62 -13.66 12.94
N LEU A 49 11.02 -13.56 11.75
CA LEU A 49 10.02 -14.52 11.30
C LEU A 49 10.60 -15.93 11.11
N LEU A 50 11.82 -16.02 10.58
CA LEU A 50 12.51 -17.29 10.40
C LEU A 50 12.88 -17.97 11.71
N ASP A 51 13.22 -17.20 12.74
CA ASP A 51 13.54 -17.70 14.08
C ASP A 51 12.29 -18.01 14.93
N MET A 52 11.09 -17.74 14.40
CA MET A 52 9.84 -18.09 15.06
C MET A 52 9.68 -19.60 15.19
N ARG A 53 9.37 -20.06 16.40
CA ARG A 53 9.12 -21.48 16.69
C ARG A 53 7.72 -21.86 16.25
N ILE A 54 7.61 -22.94 15.47
CA ILE A 54 6.33 -23.38 14.89
C ILE A 54 6.00 -24.85 15.15
N GLY A 55 6.90 -25.62 15.77
CA GLY A 55 6.67 -27.06 15.93
C GLY A 55 5.51 -27.41 16.84
N GLU A 56 5.21 -26.60 17.86
CA GLU A 56 4.03 -26.80 18.71
C GLU A 56 2.73 -26.56 17.96
N ILE A 57 2.68 -25.51 17.14
CA ILE A 57 1.53 -25.21 16.27
C ILE A 57 1.31 -26.35 15.28
N LYS A 58 2.39 -26.83 14.64
CA LYS A 58 2.33 -27.94 13.68
C LYS A 58 1.83 -29.24 14.31
N ALA A 59 2.28 -29.57 15.51
CA ALA A 59 1.84 -30.76 16.22
C ALA A 59 0.36 -30.66 16.65
N ALA A 60 -0.05 -29.49 17.15
CA ALA A 60 -1.43 -29.22 17.52
C ALA A 60 -2.40 -29.36 16.34
N MET A 61 -2.02 -28.85 15.16
CA MET A 61 -2.78 -29.06 13.91
C MET A 61 -2.92 -30.54 13.51
N GLN A 62 -2.00 -31.39 13.96
CA GLN A 62 -2.04 -32.84 13.75
C GLN A 62 -2.75 -33.59 14.88
N GLY A 63 -3.33 -32.88 15.86
CA GLY A 63 -4.05 -33.49 16.98
C GLY A 63 -3.16 -34.23 17.98
N ARG A 64 -1.87 -33.90 18.04
CA ARG A 64 -0.88 -34.55 18.92
C ARG A 64 -0.04 -33.52 19.67
N GLU A 65 0.62 -33.98 20.72
CA GLU A 65 1.64 -33.16 21.39
C GLU A 65 2.93 -33.09 20.56
N ALA A 66 3.61 -31.95 20.66
CA ALA A 66 4.92 -31.75 20.04
C ALA A 66 6.00 -32.50 20.79
N THR A 67 6.87 -33.17 20.04
CA THR A 67 8.06 -33.81 20.60
C THR A 67 9.08 -32.76 21.09
N PRO A 68 10.02 -33.12 22.00
CA PRO A 68 11.07 -32.20 22.45
C PRO A 68 11.96 -31.64 21.32
N ALA A 69 12.07 -32.36 20.20
CA ALA A 69 12.76 -31.86 19.01
C ALA A 69 11.91 -30.79 18.29
N GLU A 70 10.62 -31.03 18.09
CA GLU A 70 9.72 -30.11 17.42
C GLU A 70 9.49 -28.82 18.20
N LYS A 71 9.49 -28.86 19.54
CA LYS A 71 9.39 -27.65 20.38
C LYS A 71 10.50 -26.62 20.11
N ARG A 72 11.63 -27.06 19.54
CA ARG A 72 12.76 -26.19 19.15
C ARG A 72 12.78 -25.86 17.67
N MET A 73 11.87 -26.42 16.88
CA MET A 73 11.81 -26.26 15.43
C MET A 73 11.29 -24.87 15.05
N THR A 74 12.06 -24.20 14.21
CA THR A 74 11.76 -22.86 13.70
C THR A 74 11.20 -22.91 12.27
N VAL A 75 10.67 -21.77 11.80
CA VAL A 75 10.31 -21.60 10.38
C VAL A 75 11.53 -21.81 9.48
N ARG A 76 12.71 -21.33 9.91
CA ARG A 76 13.98 -21.52 9.19
C ARG A 76 14.29 -23.00 8.99
N ASP A 77 14.12 -23.81 10.03
CA ASP A 77 14.40 -25.25 9.94
C ASP A 77 13.47 -25.96 8.95
N VAL A 78 12.20 -25.53 8.90
CA VAL A 78 11.24 -26.06 7.93
C VAL A 78 11.62 -25.63 6.51
N ALA A 79 11.96 -24.36 6.30
CA ALA A 79 12.37 -23.85 4.98
C ALA A 79 13.66 -24.52 4.47
N ARG A 80 14.66 -24.71 5.35
CA ARG A 80 15.92 -25.40 5.02
C ARG A 80 15.73 -26.87 4.66
N ARG A 81 14.64 -27.50 5.10
CA ARG A 81 14.34 -28.90 4.79
C ARG A 81 14.13 -29.10 3.29
N ASP A 82 13.50 -28.12 2.64
CA ASP A 82 13.17 -28.16 1.22
C ASP A 82 14.25 -27.46 0.36
N ASP A 83 15.06 -26.58 0.96
CA ASP A 83 16.19 -25.89 0.32
C ASP A 83 17.42 -25.78 1.26
N PRO A 84 18.47 -26.61 1.07
CA PRO A 84 19.66 -26.58 1.92
C PRO A 84 20.42 -25.24 1.90
N ASP A 85 20.32 -24.48 0.81
CA ASP A 85 20.97 -23.18 0.62
C ASP A 85 20.00 -22.00 0.86
N PHE A 86 18.87 -22.27 1.53
CA PHE A 86 17.78 -21.31 1.73
C PHE A 86 18.24 -19.93 2.20
N ASP A 87 19.11 -19.84 3.21
CA ASP A 87 19.55 -18.53 3.73
C ASP A 87 20.35 -17.75 2.70
N ARG A 88 21.19 -18.43 1.91
CA ARG A 88 21.96 -17.79 0.84
C ARG A 88 21.01 -17.28 -0.25
N HIS A 89 20.04 -18.09 -0.66
CA HIS A 89 19.03 -17.69 -1.65
C HIS A 89 18.18 -16.53 -1.16
N LEU A 90 17.76 -16.56 0.09
CA LEU A 90 16.99 -15.48 0.70
C LEU A 90 17.79 -14.18 0.75
N GLN A 91 19.05 -14.25 1.18
CA GLN A 91 19.91 -13.08 1.26
C GLN A 91 20.16 -12.48 -0.14
N HIS A 92 20.36 -13.32 -1.15
CA HIS A 92 20.42 -12.86 -2.55
C HIS A 92 19.12 -12.21 -3.01
N LYS A 93 17.96 -12.81 -2.69
CA LYS A 93 16.66 -12.24 -3.05
C LYS A 93 16.46 -10.86 -2.43
N ILE A 94 16.74 -10.70 -1.13
CA ILE A 94 16.61 -9.41 -0.42
C ILE A 94 17.56 -8.37 -1.02
N ALA A 95 18.83 -8.73 -1.24
CA ALA A 95 19.81 -7.81 -1.85
C ALA A 95 19.39 -7.34 -3.24
N ASN A 96 18.74 -8.20 -4.03
CA ASN A 96 18.29 -7.87 -5.38
C ASN A 96 16.99 -7.02 -5.42
N VAL A 97 16.24 -6.97 -4.32
CA VAL A 97 14.99 -6.18 -4.25
C VAL A 97 15.30 -4.68 -4.12
N GLY A 98 16.33 -4.30 -3.36
CA GLY A 98 16.67 -2.89 -3.09
C GLY A 98 16.76 -2.00 -4.34
N PRO A 99 17.58 -2.37 -5.36
CA PRO A 99 17.67 -1.59 -6.60
C PRO A 99 16.35 -1.51 -7.39
N THR A 100 15.50 -2.52 -7.29
CA THR A 100 14.20 -2.54 -7.95
C THR A 100 13.23 -1.58 -7.25
N VAL A 101 13.21 -1.58 -5.93
CA VAL A 101 12.43 -0.63 -5.12
C VAL A 101 12.89 0.81 -5.36
N GLN A 102 14.20 1.07 -5.41
CA GLN A 102 14.71 2.40 -5.72
C GLN A 102 14.26 2.87 -7.11
N ARG A 103 14.33 1.99 -8.12
CA ARG A 103 13.89 2.33 -9.48
C ARG A 103 12.39 2.59 -9.55
N SER A 104 11.56 1.82 -8.85
CA SER A 104 10.11 2.04 -8.83
C SER A 104 9.76 3.36 -8.14
N MET A 105 10.39 3.68 -6.99
CA MET A 105 10.22 4.96 -6.29
C MET A 105 10.62 6.14 -7.17
N ASN A 106 11.76 6.04 -7.86
CA ASN A 106 12.20 7.08 -8.80
C ASN A 106 11.21 7.27 -9.95
N ALA A 107 10.69 6.19 -10.53
CA ALA A 107 9.70 6.26 -11.60
C ALA A 107 8.38 6.90 -11.14
N VAL A 108 7.91 6.55 -9.94
CA VAL A 108 6.73 7.17 -9.32
C VAL A 108 6.97 8.67 -9.11
N ASN A 109 8.13 9.04 -8.58
CA ASN A 109 8.47 10.46 -8.35
C ASN A 109 8.53 11.26 -9.67
N GLN A 110 9.03 10.64 -10.75
CA GLN A 110 9.04 11.27 -12.08
C GLN A 110 7.64 11.43 -12.69
N ALA A 111 6.73 10.49 -12.43
CA ALA A 111 5.36 10.53 -12.93
C ALA A 111 4.44 11.47 -12.12
N MET A 112 4.76 11.69 -10.84
CA MET A 112 3.94 12.48 -9.91
C MET A 112 3.54 13.87 -10.43
N PRO A 113 4.45 14.72 -10.96
CA PRO A 113 4.09 16.04 -11.46
C PRO A 113 3.03 15.99 -12.57
N ALA A 114 3.13 15.02 -13.48
CA ALA A 114 2.16 14.85 -14.57
C ALA A 114 0.78 14.46 -14.02
N VAL A 115 0.73 13.54 -13.05
CA VAL A 115 -0.51 13.17 -12.35
C VAL A 115 -1.13 14.39 -11.66
N MET A 116 -0.33 15.19 -10.95
CA MET A 116 -0.80 16.42 -10.30
C MET A 116 -1.38 17.41 -11.29
N GLN A 117 -0.72 17.60 -12.43
CA GLN A 117 -1.19 18.49 -13.49
C GLN A 117 -2.52 18.00 -14.09
N SER A 118 -2.66 16.69 -14.33
CA SER A 118 -3.92 16.12 -14.81
C SER A 118 -5.06 16.29 -13.80
N LEU A 119 -4.79 16.14 -12.49
CA LEU A 119 -5.78 16.37 -11.44
C LEU A 119 -6.24 17.83 -11.40
N MET A 120 -5.31 18.79 -11.51
CA MET A 120 -5.63 20.22 -11.58
C MET A 120 -6.49 20.54 -12.81
N GLN A 121 -6.17 19.98 -13.98
CA GLN A 121 -6.97 20.18 -15.19
C GLN A 121 -8.38 19.60 -15.05
N ALA A 122 -8.52 18.43 -14.44
CA ALA A 122 -9.81 17.83 -14.15
C ALA A 122 -10.64 18.71 -13.22
N GLN A 123 -10.04 19.24 -12.15
CA GLN A 123 -10.71 20.18 -11.24
C GLN A 123 -11.23 21.42 -11.99
N GLN A 124 -10.39 22.05 -12.83
CA GLN A 124 -10.80 23.20 -13.63
C GLN A 124 -11.90 22.88 -14.65
N ALA A 125 -11.92 21.67 -15.20
CA ALA A 125 -12.98 21.23 -16.10
C ALA A 125 -14.32 21.07 -15.36
N VAL A 126 -14.29 20.51 -14.15
CA VAL A 126 -15.47 20.41 -13.28
C VAL A 126 -15.98 21.79 -12.87
N GLU A 127 -15.09 22.70 -12.44
CA GLU A 127 -15.46 24.08 -12.09
C GLU A 127 -16.13 24.81 -13.26
N ARG A 128 -15.58 24.68 -14.48
CA ARG A 128 -16.21 25.24 -15.68
C ARG A 128 -17.57 24.62 -16.00
N ALA A 129 -17.74 23.32 -15.80
CA ALA A 129 -19.02 22.65 -16.02
C ALA A 129 -20.08 23.14 -15.02
N VAL A 130 -19.68 23.32 -13.76
CA VAL A 130 -20.58 23.84 -12.71
C VAL A 130 -20.91 25.32 -12.94
N ALA A 131 -19.94 26.14 -13.34
CA ALA A 131 -20.14 27.55 -13.61
C ALA A 131 -21.08 27.82 -14.80
N ASN A 132 -21.25 26.87 -15.72
CA ASN A 132 -22.15 26.96 -16.86
C ASN A 132 -23.50 26.25 -16.66
N LEU A 133 -23.82 25.80 -15.44
CA LEU A 133 -25.15 25.31 -15.13
C LEU A 133 -26.15 26.49 -15.19
N PRO A 134 -27.27 26.36 -15.93
CA PRO A 134 -28.27 27.41 -15.98
C PRO A 134 -28.87 27.64 -14.60
N ASP A 135 -28.97 28.91 -14.21
CA ASP A 135 -29.58 29.32 -12.95
C ASP A 135 -31.02 28.78 -12.88
N PRO A 136 -31.37 27.95 -11.87
CA PRO A 136 -32.71 27.39 -11.74
C PRO A 136 -33.81 28.46 -11.56
N THR A 137 -33.43 29.73 -11.35
CA THR A 137 -34.38 30.85 -11.19
C THR A 137 -34.63 31.67 -12.46
N TYR A 138 -34.07 31.30 -13.62
CA TYR A 138 -34.30 32.05 -14.86
C TYR A 138 -35.78 31.93 -15.32
N PRO A 139 -36.54 33.04 -15.46
CA PRO A 139 -37.94 32.98 -15.83
C PRO A 139 -38.08 32.47 -17.27
N ARG A 140 -38.77 31.34 -17.44
CA ARG A 140 -39.21 30.86 -18.76
C ARG A 140 -40.25 31.85 -19.28
N ARG A 141 -39.94 32.50 -20.41
CA ARG A 141 -40.92 33.29 -21.18
C ARG A 141 -41.98 32.38 -21.79
#